data_AF-A0A3N4H3I6-F1
#
_entry.id   AF-A0A3N4H3I6-F1
#
_cell.length_a   1.000
_cell.length_b   1.000
_cell.length_c   1.000
_cell.angle_alpha   90.00
_cell.angle_beta   90.00
_cell.angle_gamma   90.00
#
_symmetry.space_group_name_H-M   'P 1'
#
loop_
_entity.id
_entity.type
_entity.pdbx_description
1 polymer ?
#
loop_
_entity_poly.entity_id
_entity_poly.type
_entity_poly.pdbx_seq_one_letter_code
_entity_poly.pdbx_strand_id
1 'polypeptide(L)'
;MAQKPRHLVNGKDMIWSIIPLLAICALVAIASGNCSVGLTGSASDDRRSPFDVQGALLSDSQTLPFPIRQPPDPAGWKPSSGSRENVSGHVVSNVGWITNSGSYVQLTQTDASEDELVDHLAGGSTVASGTGTREIGGQHWVTYSTHDGNKFWITDLGSVRIAVMSTGSDSGMATMAESVIGQQPLPGRG
;
A
#
# COMPACT_ATOMS: atom_id res chain seq x y z
N MET A 1 36.13 -53.45 -2.99
CA MET A 1 35.73 -52.60 -1.84
C MET A 1 35.37 -51.24 -2.43
N ALA A 2 34.21 -50.60 -2.27
CA ALA A 2 33.04 -50.81 -1.42
C ALA A 2 31.80 -50.37 -2.23
N GLN A 3 30.72 -51.15 -2.18
CA GLN A 3 29.43 -50.73 -2.73
C GLN A 3 28.74 -49.89 -1.66
N LYS A 4 28.56 -48.59 -1.94
CA LYS A 4 27.83 -47.67 -1.05
C LYS A 4 26.34 -48.07 -1.04
N PRO A 5 25.79 -48.60 0.06
CA PRO A 5 24.37 -48.89 0.12
C PRO A 5 23.65 -47.58 0.41
N ARG A 6 22.87 -47.11 -0.56
CA ARG A 6 21.88 -46.04 -0.40
C ARG A 6 20.70 -46.62 0.38
N HIS A 7 20.92 -46.99 1.63
CA HIS A 7 19.88 -47.50 2.50
C HIS A 7 19.11 -46.31 3.07
N LEU A 8 18.02 -45.99 2.39
CA LEU A 8 16.79 -45.41 2.93
C LEU A 8 17.00 -44.58 4.20
N VAL A 9 17.01 -43.27 4.05
CA VAL A 9 16.57 -42.36 5.11
C VAL A 9 15.21 -42.88 5.56
N ASN A 10 15.19 -43.59 6.68
CA ASN A 10 13.98 -44.17 7.24
C ASN A 10 12.98 -43.01 7.41
N GLY A 11 11.80 -43.11 6.80
CA GLY A 11 10.74 -42.12 7.02
C GLY A 11 10.44 -41.93 8.51
N LYS A 12 10.71 -42.95 9.32
CA LYS A 12 10.67 -42.93 10.79
C LYS A 12 11.68 -41.94 11.41
N ASP A 13 12.91 -41.88 10.92
CA ASP A 13 13.94 -40.96 11.45
C ASP A 13 13.66 -39.51 11.04
N MET A 14 13.07 -39.30 9.86
CA MET A 14 12.57 -38.00 9.43
C MET A 14 11.42 -37.51 10.33
N ILE A 15 10.48 -38.40 10.68
CA ILE A 15 9.37 -38.10 11.60
C ILE A 15 9.88 -37.79 13.02
N TRP A 16 10.86 -38.55 13.50
CA TRP A 16 11.45 -38.34 14.83
C TRP A 16 12.25 -37.03 14.94
N SER A 17 12.75 -36.49 13.81
CA SER A 17 13.38 -35.16 13.77
C SER A 17 12.35 -34.02 13.64
N ILE A 18 11.21 -34.25 12.96
CA ILE A 18 10.14 -33.26 12.78
C ILE A 18 9.40 -32.96 14.09
N ILE A 19 9.12 -33.97 14.91
CA ILE A 19 8.37 -33.81 16.17
C ILE A 19 9.03 -32.79 17.14
N PRO A 20 10.33 -32.90 17.47
CA PRO A 20 10.97 -31.93 18.35
C PRO A 20 11.06 -30.53 17.73
N LEU A 21 11.22 -30.42 16.41
CA LEU A 21 11.17 -29.13 15.72
C LEU A 21 9.79 -28.47 15.87
N LEU A 22 8.70 -29.21 15.65
CA LEU A 22 7.33 -28.71 15.83
C LEU A 22 7.06 -28.30 17.29
N ALA A 23 7.58 -29.06 18.26
CA ALA A 23 7.42 -28.73 19.67
C ALA A 23 8.15 -27.42 20.04
N ILE A 24 9.36 -27.21 19.51
CA ILE A 24 10.10 -25.95 19.69
C ILE A 24 9.36 -24.80 19.01
N CYS A 25 8.88 -24.96 17.78
CA CYS A 25 8.06 -23.96 17.09
C CYS A 25 6.80 -23.61 17.89
N ALA A 26 6.10 -24.59 18.45
CA ALA A 26 4.91 -24.38 19.27
C ALA A 26 5.23 -23.62 20.57
N LEU A 27 6.33 -23.98 21.25
CA LEU A 27 6.79 -23.27 22.44
C LEU A 27 7.10 -21.79 22.15
N VAL A 28 7.80 -21.51 21.05
CA VAL A 28 8.10 -20.14 20.61
C VAL A 28 6.81 -19.38 20.27
N ALA A 29 5.85 -20.03 19.60
CA ALA A 29 4.59 -19.42 19.23
C ALA A 29 3.70 -19.10 20.45
N ILE A 30 3.66 -19.99 21.44
CA ILE A 30 2.95 -19.77 22.72
C ILE A 30 3.63 -18.66 23.53
N ALA A 31 4.97 -18.68 23.65
CA ALA A 31 5.72 -17.71 24.43
C ALA A 31 5.70 -16.29 23.82
N SER A 32 5.60 -16.18 22.50
CA SER A 32 5.52 -14.89 21.81
C SER A 32 4.13 -14.24 21.87
N GLY A 33 3.10 -14.94 22.33
CA GLY A 33 1.72 -14.42 22.34
C GLY A 33 1.14 -14.15 20.95
N ASN A 34 1.85 -14.51 19.87
CA ASN A 34 1.49 -14.26 18.48
C ASN A 34 0.78 -15.45 17.81
N CYS A 35 0.31 -16.42 18.59
CA CYS A 35 -0.56 -17.51 18.11
C CYS A 35 -1.98 -16.98 17.78
N SER A 36 -2.13 -16.26 16.68
CA SER A 36 -3.40 -16.25 15.94
C SER A 36 -3.51 -17.58 15.19
N VAL A 37 -3.96 -18.62 15.88
CA VAL A 37 -4.42 -19.86 15.26
C VAL A 37 -5.63 -19.54 14.39
N GLY A 38 -5.40 -19.24 13.11
CA GLY A 38 -6.41 -18.98 12.08
C GLY A 38 -7.18 -20.24 11.66
N LEU A 39 -7.56 -21.09 12.60
CA LEU A 39 -8.40 -22.27 12.37
C LEU A 39 -9.86 -22.06 12.80
N THR A 40 -10.17 -20.92 13.43
CA THR A 40 -11.55 -20.51 13.77
C THR A 40 -11.76 -19.01 13.51
N GLY A 41 -11.52 -18.57 12.28
CA GLY A 41 -11.93 -17.25 11.82
C GLY A 41 -12.52 -17.40 10.43
N SER A 42 -13.83 -17.21 10.28
CA SER A 42 -14.35 -16.88 8.95
C SER A 42 -13.66 -15.59 8.50
N ALA A 43 -13.39 -15.43 7.21
CA ALA A 43 -12.85 -14.19 6.61
C ALA A 43 -13.75 -12.94 6.83
N SER A 44 -14.74 -13.04 7.70
CA SER A 44 -15.74 -12.04 8.07
C SER A 44 -15.50 -11.42 9.44
N ASP A 45 -14.53 -11.91 10.24
CA ASP A 45 -14.17 -11.28 11.53
C ASP A 45 -13.11 -10.18 11.32
N ASP A 46 -13.39 -9.26 10.38
CA ASP A 46 -12.63 -8.02 10.24
C ASP A 46 -13.11 -7.03 11.32
N ARG A 47 -12.76 -7.34 12.58
CA ARG A 47 -13.10 -6.57 13.78
C ARG A 47 -12.26 -5.29 13.94
N ARG A 48 -11.45 -4.93 12.94
CA ARG A 48 -10.63 -3.73 12.98
C ARG A 48 -11.52 -2.53 12.63
N SER A 49 -11.52 -1.52 13.50
CA SER A 49 -12.16 -0.24 13.18
C SER A 49 -11.61 0.27 11.85
N PRO A 50 -12.46 0.81 10.96
CA PRO A 50 -12.00 1.48 9.76
C PRO A 50 -10.95 2.53 10.11
N PHE A 51 -9.94 2.67 9.24
CA PHE A 51 -8.93 3.71 9.40
C PHE A 51 -9.55 5.10 9.23
N ASP A 52 -9.22 6.04 10.11
CA ASP A 52 -9.72 7.42 10.03
C ASP A 52 -8.88 8.26 9.07
N VAL A 53 -9.22 8.18 7.79
CA VAL A 53 -8.56 8.96 6.72
C VAL A 53 -8.74 10.47 6.93
N GLN A 54 -9.91 10.90 7.40
CA GLN A 54 -10.21 12.31 7.58
C GLN A 54 -9.35 12.92 8.68
N GLY A 55 -9.28 12.24 9.83
CA GLY A 55 -8.39 12.63 10.93
C GLY A 55 -6.92 12.61 10.54
N ALA A 56 -6.49 11.63 9.74
CA ALA A 56 -5.12 11.55 9.24
C ALA A 56 -4.77 12.76 8.34
N LEU A 57 -5.55 13.01 7.29
CA LEU A 57 -5.28 14.09 6.33
C LEU A 57 -5.44 15.49 6.96
N LEU A 58 -6.34 15.66 7.93
CA LEU A 58 -6.44 16.90 8.70
C LEU A 58 -5.20 17.11 9.59
N SER A 59 -4.68 16.05 10.20
CA SER A 59 -3.41 16.12 10.93
C SER A 59 -2.25 16.43 9.98
N ASP A 60 -2.26 15.89 8.77
CA ASP A 60 -1.26 16.18 7.74
C ASP A 60 -1.29 17.66 7.34
N SER A 61 -2.48 18.22 7.07
CA SER A 61 -2.62 19.63 6.66
C SER A 61 -2.09 20.62 7.70
N GLN A 62 -2.15 20.27 8.98
CA GLN A 62 -1.69 21.12 10.09
C GLN A 62 -0.18 21.00 10.34
N THR A 63 0.47 19.95 9.84
CA THR A 63 1.85 19.62 10.18
C THR A 63 2.81 19.71 9.01
N LEU A 64 2.36 19.38 7.79
CA LEU A 64 3.21 19.31 6.61
C LEU A 64 3.37 20.69 5.93
N PRO A 65 4.50 20.94 5.25
CA PRO A 65 4.82 22.23 4.66
C PRO A 65 4.12 22.49 3.31
N PHE A 66 3.26 21.57 2.85
CA PHE A 66 2.55 21.65 1.58
C PHE A 66 1.04 21.42 1.76
N PRO A 67 0.21 21.94 0.84
CA PRO A 67 -1.24 21.79 0.95
C PRO A 67 -1.68 20.33 0.83
N ILE A 68 -2.54 19.89 1.75
CA ILE A 68 -3.17 18.57 1.73
C ILE A 68 -4.63 18.70 1.31
N ARG A 69 -5.06 17.90 0.35
CA ARG A 69 -6.45 17.74 -0.06
C ARG A 69 -7.05 16.48 0.55
N GLN A 70 -8.32 16.55 0.93
CA GLN A 70 -9.05 15.40 1.48
C GLN A 70 -10.20 15.04 0.55
N PRO A 71 -10.08 14.00 -0.30
CA PRO A 71 -11.23 13.51 -1.05
C PRO A 71 -12.28 12.93 -0.08
N PRO A 72 -13.58 13.02 -0.41
CA PRO A 72 -14.58 12.18 0.24
C PRO A 72 -14.29 10.71 -0.03
N ASP A 73 -14.70 9.84 0.89
CA ASP A 73 -14.65 8.40 0.68
C ASP A 73 -15.56 8.01 -0.50
N PRO A 74 -15.04 7.42 -1.58
CA PRO A 74 -15.88 7.02 -2.70
C PRO A 74 -16.93 5.99 -2.27
N ALA A 75 -18.09 6.02 -2.93
CA ALA A 75 -19.24 5.20 -2.54
C ALA A 75 -18.91 3.69 -2.47
N GLY A 76 -19.07 3.13 -1.28
CA GLY A 76 -18.84 1.71 -0.98
C GLY A 76 -17.39 1.33 -0.69
N TRP A 77 -16.44 2.26 -0.88
CA TRP A 77 -15.04 2.02 -0.59
C TRP A 77 -14.80 2.04 0.91
N LYS A 78 -13.86 1.21 1.37
CA LYS A 78 -13.49 1.13 2.78
C LYS A 78 -12.11 1.74 3.01
N PRO A 79 -11.98 2.77 3.84
CA PRO A 79 -10.70 3.23 4.34
C PRO A 79 -9.91 2.08 5.00
N SER A 80 -8.66 1.89 4.59
CA SER A 80 -7.86 0.73 5.03
C SER A 80 -6.55 1.10 5.71
N SER A 81 -5.89 2.17 5.27
CA SER A 81 -4.54 2.52 5.73
C SER A 81 -4.25 4.01 5.61
N GLY A 82 -3.24 4.45 6.36
CA GLY A 82 -2.52 5.69 6.10
C GLY A 82 -1.14 5.65 6.71
N SER A 83 -0.19 6.35 6.08
CA SER A 83 1.20 6.44 6.52
C SER A 83 1.79 7.81 6.19
N ARG A 84 2.82 8.17 6.95
CA ARG A 84 3.76 9.25 6.60
C ARG A 84 5.13 8.63 6.41
N GLU A 85 5.75 8.90 5.27
CA GLU A 85 7.06 8.37 4.91
C GLU A 85 8.01 9.50 4.54
N ASN A 86 9.32 9.27 4.57
CA ASN A 86 10.30 10.24 4.11
C ASN A 86 10.94 9.75 2.81
N VAL A 87 10.92 10.59 1.77
CA VAL A 87 11.50 10.32 0.46
C VAL A 87 12.40 11.50 0.13
N SER A 88 13.71 11.25 0.06
CA SER A 88 14.70 12.27 -0.30
C SER A 88 14.62 13.57 0.53
N GLY A 89 14.22 13.47 1.80
CA GLY A 89 14.05 14.64 2.68
C GLY A 89 12.65 15.25 2.67
N HIS A 90 11.78 14.83 1.76
CA HIS A 90 10.37 15.23 1.67
C HIS A 90 9.48 14.26 2.45
N VAL A 91 8.40 14.77 3.04
CA VAL A 91 7.41 13.91 3.69
C VAL A 91 6.33 13.53 2.69
N VAL A 92 6.03 12.24 2.61
CA VAL A 92 4.99 11.67 1.77
C VAL A 92 3.80 11.29 2.63
N SER A 93 2.63 11.81 2.30
CA SER A 93 1.36 11.52 2.97
C SER A 93 0.56 10.51 2.16
N ASN A 94 0.36 9.31 2.70
CA ASN A 94 -0.34 8.21 2.05
C ASN A 94 -1.64 7.88 2.78
N VAL A 95 -2.72 7.68 2.04
CA VAL A 95 -3.97 7.08 2.53
C VAL A 95 -4.52 6.10 1.51
N GLY A 96 -5.13 5.01 1.99
CA GLY A 96 -5.53 3.88 1.18
C GLY A 96 -6.97 3.44 1.43
N TRP A 97 -7.58 2.89 0.38
CA TRP A 97 -8.91 2.32 0.39
C TRP A 97 -8.95 0.97 -0.30
N ILE A 98 -9.90 0.14 0.11
CA ILE A 98 -10.33 -1.05 -0.62
C ILE A 98 -11.62 -0.72 -1.37
N THR A 99 -11.62 -0.91 -2.69
CA THR A 99 -12.78 -0.65 -3.55
C THR A 99 -13.86 -1.72 -3.40
N ASN A 100 -15.04 -1.50 -3.99
CA ASN A 100 -16.12 -2.49 -4.07
C ASN A 100 -15.70 -3.79 -4.76
N SER A 101 -14.70 -3.74 -5.65
CA SER A 101 -14.16 -4.91 -6.34
C SER A 101 -13.05 -5.61 -5.56
N GLY A 102 -12.71 -5.13 -4.35
CA GLY A 102 -11.63 -5.66 -3.51
C GLY A 102 -10.24 -5.16 -3.90
N SER A 103 -10.13 -4.20 -4.82
CA SER A 103 -8.83 -3.65 -5.25
C SER A 103 -8.33 -2.60 -4.26
N TYR A 104 -7.01 -2.49 -4.09
CA TYR A 104 -6.41 -1.41 -3.30
C TYR A 104 -6.20 -0.18 -4.17
N VAL A 105 -6.58 0.99 -3.65
CA VAL A 105 -6.28 2.31 -4.25
C VAL A 105 -5.66 3.19 -3.18
N GLN A 106 -4.54 3.82 -3.52
CA GLN A 106 -3.81 4.75 -2.65
C GLN A 106 -3.83 6.14 -3.24
N LEU A 107 -4.01 7.14 -2.37
CA LEU A 107 -3.71 8.54 -2.63
C LEU A 107 -2.42 8.89 -1.91
N THR A 108 -1.53 9.55 -2.64
CA THR A 108 -0.23 10.02 -2.15
C THR A 108 -0.11 11.52 -2.42
N GLN A 109 0.35 12.30 -1.44
CA GLN A 109 0.56 13.76 -1.55
C GLN A 109 1.93 14.12 -0.99
N THR A 110 2.72 14.90 -1.74
CA THR A 110 4.09 15.30 -1.35
C THR A 110 4.54 16.56 -2.07
N ASP A 111 5.51 17.28 -1.52
CA ASP A 111 6.24 18.36 -2.21
C ASP A 111 7.51 17.89 -2.94
N ALA A 112 7.83 16.59 -2.86
CA ALA A 112 8.93 15.98 -3.62
C ALA A 112 8.79 16.20 -5.13
N SER A 113 9.90 16.12 -5.86
CA SER A 113 9.88 16.16 -7.33
C SER A 113 9.15 14.94 -7.92
N GLU A 114 8.73 15.04 -9.18
CA GLU A 114 8.11 13.92 -9.89
C GLU A 114 9.06 12.72 -9.97
N ASP A 115 10.33 12.95 -10.29
CA ASP A 115 11.35 11.88 -10.38
C ASP A 115 11.52 11.14 -9.05
N GLU A 116 11.64 11.85 -7.93
CA GLU A 116 11.73 11.24 -6.60
C GLU A 116 10.46 10.47 -6.22
N LEU A 117 9.29 10.97 -6.62
CA LEU A 117 8.02 10.31 -6.38
C LEU A 117 7.85 9.06 -7.25
N VAL A 118 8.29 9.09 -8.51
CA VAL A 118 8.32 7.93 -9.40
C VAL A 118 9.23 6.85 -8.81
N ASP A 119 10.43 7.21 -8.38
CA ASP A 119 11.37 6.27 -7.76
C ASP A 119 10.79 5.63 -6.48
N HIS A 120 10.13 6.45 -5.66
CA HIS A 120 9.45 5.96 -4.45
C HIS A 120 8.31 4.98 -4.77
N LEU A 121 7.39 5.36 -5.66
CA LEU A 121 6.22 4.55 -6.03
C LEU A 121 6.59 3.30 -6.82
N ALA A 122 7.69 3.35 -7.58
CA ALA A 122 8.23 2.18 -8.25
C ALA A 122 8.80 1.15 -7.26
N GLY A 123 9.19 1.56 -6.05
CA GLY A 123 9.60 0.65 -4.98
C GLY A 123 10.82 -0.21 -5.33
N GLY A 124 11.71 0.30 -6.19
CA GLY A 124 12.87 -0.43 -6.72
C GLY A 124 12.58 -1.31 -7.94
N SER A 125 11.33 -1.41 -8.39
CA SER A 125 10.98 -2.04 -9.66
C SER A 125 11.33 -1.12 -10.84
N THR A 126 11.67 -1.71 -11.98
CA THR A 126 11.88 -0.93 -13.21
C THR A 126 10.54 -0.43 -13.74
N VAL A 127 10.46 0.89 -13.97
CA VAL A 127 9.33 1.52 -14.66
C VAL A 127 9.32 1.04 -16.12
N ALA A 128 8.31 0.28 -16.49
CA ALA A 128 8.17 -0.37 -17.80
C ALA A 128 7.68 0.61 -18.88
N SER A 129 6.91 1.62 -18.50
CA SER A 129 6.38 2.66 -19.39
C SER A 129 6.07 3.90 -18.57
N GLY A 130 6.59 5.07 -18.98
CA GLY A 130 6.46 6.33 -18.24
C GLY A 130 5.99 7.51 -19.09
N THR A 131 5.21 7.29 -20.15
CA THR A 131 4.92 8.35 -21.14
C THR A 131 3.50 8.29 -21.73
N GLY A 132 2.54 7.71 -21.01
CA GLY A 132 1.13 8.00 -21.26
C GLY A 132 0.71 9.26 -20.50
N THR A 133 -0.22 10.02 -21.06
CA THR A 133 -0.89 11.11 -20.34
C THR A 133 -2.39 10.90 -20.37
N ARG A 134 -3.08 11.42 -19.34
CA ARG A 134 -4.54 11.46 -19.28
C ARG A 134 -5.01 12.76 -18.64
N GLU A 135 -6.22 13.16 -19.02
CA GLU A 135 -6.89 14.35 -18.54
C GLU A 135 -8.05 13.95 -17.63
N ILE A 136 -8.02 14.39 -16.37
CA ILE A 136 -9.03 14.07 -15.35
C ILE A 136 -9.20 15.29 -14.45
N GLY A 137 -10.44 15.71 -14.19
CA GLY A 137 -10.72 16.91 -13.40
C GLY A 137 -10.09 18.20 -13.96
N GLY A 138 -9.79 18.26 -15.27
CA GLY A 138 -9.10 19.38 -15.92
C GLY A 138 -7.60 19.47 -15.63
N GLN A 139 -7.01 18.38 -15.14
CA GLN A 139 -5.60 18.29 -14.81
C GLN A 139 -4.93 17.17 -15.62
N HIS A 140 -3.70 17.44 -16.09
CA HIS A 140 -2.85 16.45 -16.74
C HIS A 140 -2.25 15.48 -15.72
N TRP A 141 -2.41 14.18 -15.97
CA TRP A 141 -1.80 13.11 -15.21
C TRP A 141 -0.82 12.34 -16.09
N VAL A 142 0.43 12.21 -15.63
CA VAL A 142 1.43 11.34 -16.24
C VAL A 142 1.22 9.93 -15.71
N THR A 143 1.17 8.94 -16.61
CA THR A 143 0.86 7.55 -16.24
C THR A 143 2.11 6.69 -16.29
N TYR A 144 2.30 5.89 -15.24
CA TYR A 144 3.39 4.95 -15.11
C TYR A 144 2.88 3.54 -14.86
N SER A 145 3.65 2.57 -15.33
CA SER A 145 3.51 1.17 -14.95
C SER A 145 4.89 0.58 -14.63
N THR A 146 4.94 -0.32 -13.66
CA THR A 146 6.12 -1.13 -13.38
C THR A 146 6.03 -2.48 -14.09
N HIS A 147 7.17 -3.14 -14.28
CA HIS A 147 7.20 -4.50 -14.85
C HIS A 147 6.41 -5.52 -14.02
N ASP A 148 6.28 -5.29 -12.71
CA ASP A 148 5.56 -6.15 -11.78
C ASP A 148 4.04 -5.90 -11.80
N GLY A 149 3.56 -4.98 -12.64
CA GLY A 149 2.14 -4.73 -12.90
C GLY A 149 1.50 -3.64 -12.05
N ASN A 150 2.27 -2.95 -11.19
CA ASN A 150 1.76 -1.79 -10.46
C ASN A 150 1.56 -0.62 -11.41
N LYS A 151 0.50 0.17 -11.17
CA LYS A 151 0.19 1.39 -11.93
C LYS A 151 0.04 2.55 -10.99
N PHE A 152 0.63 3.67 -11.35
CA PHE A 152 0.44 4.92 -10.65
C PHE A 152 0.40 6.08 -11.62
N TRP A 153 -0.38 7.09 -11.29
CA TRP A 153 -0.48 8.32 -12.06
C TRP A 153 -0.11 9.48 -11.17
N ILE A 154 0.66 10.42 -11.71
CA ILE A 154 1.13 11.59 -10.97
C ILE A 154 0.60 12.84 -11.66
N THR A 155 0.23 13.83 -10.86
CA THR A 155 -0.03 15.17 -11.34
C THR A 155 0.62 16.22 -10.44
N ASP A 156 1.03 17.32 -11.05
CA ASP A 156 1.65 18.45 -10.39
C ASP A 156 0.67 19.63 -10.27
N LEU A 157 0.42 20.08 -9.05
CA LEU A 157 -0.42 21.23 -8.72
C LEU A 157 0.41 22.45 -8.27
N GLY A 158 1.71 22.44 -8.53
CA GLY A 158 2.67 23.50 -8.20
C GLY A 158 3.39 23.24 -6.90
N SER A 159 2.73 23.45 -5.75
CA SER A 159 3.32 23.25 -4.42
C SER A 159 3.14 21.85 -3.85
N VAL A 160 2.34 21.01 -4.52
CA VAL A 160 2.10 19.62 -4.14
C VAL A 160 1.95 18.78 -5.40
N ARG A 161 2.56 17.60 -5.39
CA ARG A 161 2.32 16.53 -6.35
C ARG A 161 1.40 15.50 -5.73
N ILE A 162 0.43 15.08 -6.52
CA ILE A 162 -0.54 14.06 -6.14
C ILE A 162 -0.27 12.83 -6.98
N ALA A 163 -0.20 11.68 -6.33
CA ALA A 163 -0.22 10.41 -7.02
C ALA A 163 -1.43 9.57 -6.60
N VAL A 164 -1.96 8.83 -7.57
CA VAL A 164 -2.93 7.77 -7.32
C VAL A 164 -2.33 6.47 -7.81
N MET A 165 -2.34 5.45 -6.97
CA MET A 165 -1.80 4.12 -7.28
C MET A 165 -2.87 3.06 -7.08
N SER A 166 -2.84 1.99 -7.88
CA SER A 166 -3.72 0.84 -7.70
C SER A 166 -3.03 -0.46 -8.10
N THR A 167 -3.40 -1.55 -7.43
CA THR A 167 -3.08 -2.93 -7.83
C THR A 167 -4.17 -3.54 -8.72
N GLY A 168 -5.28 -2.82 -8.94
CA GLY A 168 -6.43 -3.25 -9.73
C GLY A 168 -6.64 -2.45 -11.01
N SER A 169 -7.91 -2.18 -11.33
CA SER A 169 -8.29 -1.47 -12.56
C SER A 169 -8.08 0.04 -12.47
N ASP A 170 -7.83 0.65 -13.63
CA ASP A 170 -7.72 2.09 -13.83
C ASP A 170 -8.98 2.86 -13.39
N SER A 171 -10.16 2.22 -13.39
CA SER A 171 -11.41 2.87 -12.99
C SER A 171 -11.39 3.38 -11.53
N GLY A 172 -10.75 2.63 -10.63
CA GLY A 172 -10.58 3.06 -9.25
C GLY A 172 -9.68 4.29 -9.17
N MET A 173 -8.54 4.24 -9.85
CA MET A 173 -7.62 5.38 -9.90
C MET A 173 -8.28 6.63 -10.49
N ALA A 174 -9.11 6.49 -11.53
CA ALA A 174 -9.83 7.60 -12.14
C ALA A 174 -10.85 8.23 -11.19
N THR A 175 -11.58 7.40 -10.43
CA THR A 175 -12.52 7.88 -9.41
C THR A 175 -11.81 8.69 -8.34
N MET A 176 -10.67 8.21 -7.85
CA MET A 176 -9.89 8.91 -6.82
C MET A 176 -9.24 10.19 -7.37
N ALA A 177 -8.68 10.13 -8.57
CA ALA A 177 -8.09 11.29 -9.26
C ALA A 177 -9.11 12.42 -9.46
N GLU A 178 -10.31 12.11 -9.96
CA GLU A 178 -11.39 13.08 -10.10
C GLU A 178 -11.80 13.66 -8.72
N SER A 179 -11.98 12.78 -7.74
CA SER A 179 -12.43 13.15 -6.39
C SER A 179 -11.47 14.14 -5.72
N VAL A 180 -10.15 13.86 -5.73
CA VAL A 180 -9.15 14.69 -5.06
C VAL A 180 -8.92 16.04 -5.75
N ILE A 181 -8.97 16.08 -7.09
CA ILE A 181 -8.83 17.33 -7.85
C ILE A 181 -10.02 18.26 -7.62
N GLY A 182 -11.22 17.70 -7.43
CA GLY A 182 -12.42 18.46 -7.08
C GLY A 182 -12.40 19.11 -5.69
N GLN A 183 -11.45 18.75 -4.81
CA GLN A 183 -11.36 19.31 -3.46
C GLN A 183 -10.38 20.47 -3.38
N GLN A 184 -10.73 21.49 -2.59
CA GLN A 184 -9.77 22.50 -2.17
C GLN A 184 -8.85 21.93 -1.07
N PRO A 185 -7.62 22.46 -0.92
CA PRO A 185 -6.78 22.12 0.22
C PRO A 185 -7.49 22.38 1.54
N LEU A 186 -7.26 21.49 2.50
CA LEU A 186 -7.66 21.70 3.89
C LEU A 186 -6.95 22.94 4.47
N PRO A 187 -7.53 23.58 5.50
CA PRO A 187 -6.83 24.62 6.25
C PRO A 187 -5.45 24.13 6.70
N GLY A 188 -4.42 24.85 6.24
CA GLY A 188 -3.04 24.53 6.54
C GLY A 188 -2.59 25.02 7.90
N ARG A 189 -1.30 24.84 8.19
CA ARG A 189 -0.64 25.51 9.31
C ARG A 189 -0.70 27.04 9.11
N GLY A 190 -1.37 27.74 10.02
CA GLY A 190 -1.38 29.20 10.08
C GLY A 190 -0.06 29.80 10.52
#